data_AF-F4S2Y4-F1
#
_entry.id   AF-F4S2Y4-F1
#
_cell.length_a   1.000
_cell.length_b   1.000
_cell.length_c   1.000
_cell.angle_alpha   90.00
_cell.angle_beta   90.00
_cell.angle_gamma   90.00
#
_symmetry.space_group_name_H-M   'P 1'
#
loop_
_entity.id
_entity.type
_entity.pdbx_description
1 polymer ?
#
loop_
_entity_poly.entity_id
_entity_poly.type
_entity_poly.pdbx_seq_one_letter_code
_entity_poly.pdbx_strand_id
1 'polypeptide(L)'
;MSPIRNVKIPTSANFAKLDKRTQSEMVPWKISTSAHHCVKEGLDQCIRCGRFGHLKVRCTTNLNHTPKGDKPKKALPYPDWRRVQNGKKYSIDVLNMSPRDLAKAVAEYHDDTPVISMTIEEVAALDAIEAAGPKTSQGCQKHSKADTGSQNHSQAEESPAAIPPVESAVLQ
;
A
#
# COMPACT_ATOMS: atom_id res chain seq x y z
N MET A 1 -15.67 -3.51 -13.24
CA MET A 1 -15.41 -2.53 -12.16
C MET A 1 -16.76 -2.01 -11.64
N SER A 2 -16.91 -1.73 -10.35
CA SER A 2 -18.11 -1.02 -9.86
C SER A 2 -17.97 0.48 -10.12
N PRO A 3 -19.05 1.20 -10.50
CA PRO A 3 -18.96 2.64 -10.74
C PRO A 3 -18.60 3.39 -9.46
N ILE A 4 -17.81 4.46 -9.60
CA ILE A 4 -17.55 5.41 -8.51
C ILE A 4 -18.89 6.05 -8.16
N ARG A 5 -19.47 5.66 -7.02
CA ARG A 5 -20.70 6.27 -6.52
C ARG A 5 -20.43 7.76 -6.29
N ASN A 6 -21.38 8.61 -6.65
CA ASN A 6 -21.26 10.05 -6.45
C ASN A 6 -21.43 10.39 -4.96
N VAL A 7 -20.38 10.15 -4.18
CA VAL A 7 -20.35 10.36 -2.73
C VAL A 7 -20.35 11.86 -2.46
N LYS A 8 -21.53 12.39 -2.09
CA LYS A 8 -21.62 13.73 -1.49
C LYS A 8 -20.64 13.79 -0.32
N ILE A 9 -19.62 14.64 -0.45
CA ILE A 9 -18.68 14.94 0.63
C ILE A 9 -19.53 15.47 1.80
N PRO A 10 -19.51 14.82 2.98
CA PRO A 10 -20.33 15.27 4.09
C PRO A 10 -19.85 16.62 4.58
N THR A 11 -20.80 17.53 4.88
CA THR A 11 -20.49 18.76 5.59
C THR A 11 -19.84 18.46 6.93
N SER A 12 -18.94 19.34 7.40
CA SER A 12 -18.13 19.14 8.61
C SER A 12 -18.96 18.74 9.84
N ALA A 13 -20.11 19.40 10.05
CA ALA A 13 -21.07 19.13 11.12
C ALA A 13 -21.73 17.74 11.06
N ASN A 14 -21.71 17.07 9.91
CA ASN A 14 -22.18 15.69 9.74
C ASN A 14 -21.01 14.69 9.81
N PHE A 15 -19.83 15.03 9.29
CA PHE A 15 -18.63 14.21 9.42
C PHE A 15 -18.29 13.92 10.89
N ALA A 16 -18.36 14.94 11.75
CA ALA A 16 -18.07 14.81 13.19
C ALA A 16 -19.03 13.85 13.95
N LYS A 17 -20.22 13.56 13.40
CA LYS A 17 -21.21 12.65 13.98
C LYS A 17 -21.00 11.18 13.59
N LEU A 18 -20.17 10.92 12.58
CA LEU A 18 -19.83 9.56 12.14
C LEU A 18 -18.90 8.89 13.16
N ASP A 19 -18.93 7.56 13.23
CA ASP A 19 -17.96 6.82 14.04
C ASP A 19 -16.52 6.99 13.48
N LYS A 20 -15.51 6.83 14.36
CA LYS A 20 -14.10 7.04 14.01
C LYS A 20 -13.59 6.13 12.89
N ARG A 21 -14.21 4.96 12.66
CA ARG A 21 -13.87 4.11 11.51
C ARG A 21 -14.47 4.69 10.23
N THR A 22 -15.76 5.00 10.19
CA THR A 22 -16.41 5.59 9.01
C THR A 22 -15.80 6.94 8.61
N GLN A 23 -15.41 7.77 9.60
CA GLN A 23 -14.59 8.97 9.36
C GLN A 23 -13.30 8.62 8.58
N SER A 24 -12.57 7.57 8.96
CA SER A 24 -11.34 7.15 8.29
C SER A 24 -11.54 6.55 6.88
N GLU A 25 -12.71 5.98 6.59
CA GLU A 25 -13.00 5.47 5.23
C GLU A 25 -13.07 6.64 4.22
N MET A 26 -13.59 7.80 4.66
CA MET A 26 -13.75 9.05 3.91
C MET A 26 -12.50 9.93 3.92
N VAL A 27 -11.85 10.08 5.07
CA VAL A 27 -10.60 10.84 5.26
C VAL A 27 -9.53 9.87 5.76
N PRO A 28 -8.78 9.20 4.86
CA PRO A 28 -7.82 8.18 5.24
C PRO A 28 -6.76 8.72 6.20
N TRP A 29 -6.53 7.98 7.29
CA TRP A 29 -5.63 8.40 8.35
C TRP A 29 -4.17 8.47 7.85
N LYS A 30 -3.42 9.47 8.31
CA LYS A 30 -2.00 9.61 7.97
C LYS A 30 -1.18 8.57 8.73
N ILE A 31 -0.24 7.91 8.06
CA ILE A 31 0.70 7.00 8.71
C ILE A 31 1.76 7.85 9.41
N SER A 32 1.89 7.70 10.72
CA SER A 32 2.83 8.46 11.55
C SER A 32 4.19 7.78 11.67
N THR A 33 5.18 8.53 12.18
CA THR A 33 6.45 7.96 12.65
C THR A 33 6.25 7.00 13.84
N SER A 34 5.17 7.12 14.61
CA SER A 34 4.75 6.20 15.68
C SER A 34 3.99 4.95 15.21
N ALA A 35 3.77 4.76 13.89
CA ALA A 35 3.19 3.53 13.37
C ALA A 35 4.20 2.36 13.37
N HIS A 36 3.68 1.12 13.44
CA HIS A 36 4.46 -0.11 13.33
C HIS A 36 5.25 -0.16 12.00
N HIS A 37 6.43 -0.79 11.98
CA HIS A 37 7.30 -0.86 10.80
C HIS A 37 6.55 -1.40 9.56
N CYS A 38 5.94 -2.58 9.68
CA CYS A 38 5.09 -3.21 8.66
C CYS A 38 3.91 -2.37 8.14
N VAL A 39 3.44 -1.34 8.87
CA VAL A 39 2.42 -0.39 8.36
C VAL A 39 3.06 0.60 7.38
N LYS A 40 4.27 1.09 7.69
CA LYS A 40 5.04 2.02 6.85
C LYS A 40 5.47 1.35 5.55
N GLU A 41 5.88 0.09 5.62
CA GLU A 41 6.15 -0.79 4.47
C GLU A 41 4.88 -1.13 3.66
N GLY A 42 3.68 -0.89 4.21
CA GLY A 42 2.42 -1.19 3.54
C GLY A 42 2.06 -2.69 3.48
N LEU A 43 2.64 -3.53 4.34
CA LEU A 43 2.27 -4.94 4.45
C LEU A 43 0.81 -5.09 4.92
N ASP A 44 0.14 -6.17 4.51
CA ASP A 44 -1.25 -6.42 4.91
C ASP A 44 -1.36 -6.96 6.33
N GLN A 45 -2.21 -6.35 7.16
CA GLN A 45 -2.54 -6.84 8.49
C GLN A 45 -3.80 -7.72 8.45
N CYS A 46 -3.71 -8.91 9.04
CA CYS A 46 -4.78 -9.88 9.00
C CYS A 46 -5.89 -9.57 10.02
N ILE A 47 -7.08 -9.21 9.54
CA ILE A 47 -8.30 -8.97 10.33
C ILE A 47 -8.82 -10.17 11.16
N ARG A 48 -8.17 -11.34 11.10
CA ARG A 48 -8.46 -12.50 11.98
C ARG A 48 -7.51 -12.57 13.17
N CYS A 49 -6.20 -12.45 12.96
CA CYS A 49 -5.17 -12.70 13.98
C CYS A 49 -4.25 -11.49 14.31
N GLY A 50 -4.45 -10.33 13.66
CA GLY A 50 -3.68 -9.11 13.88
C GLY A 50 -2.22 -9.13 13.40
N ARG A 51 -1.70 -10.27 12.94
CA ARG A 51 -0.35 -10.41 12.35
C ARG A 51 -0.28 -9.78 10.95
N PHE A 52 0.91 -9.35 10.54
CA PHE A 52 1.18 -8.83 9.20
C PHE A 52 1.44 -9.95 8.18
N GLY A 53 1.77 -9.57 6.94
CA GLY A 53 2.21 -10.46 5.86
C GLY A 53 1.12 -11.27 5.17
N HIS A 54 -0.15 -11.21 5.60
CA HIS A 54 -1.21 -12.01 4.97
C HIS A 54 -2.63 -11.44 5.14
N LEU A 55 -3.49 -11.77 4.16
CA LEU A 55 -4.91 -11.46 4.17
C LEU A 55 -5.75 -12.52 4.90
N LYS A 56 -6.98 -12.16 5.30
CA LYS A 56 -7.98 -13.04 5.94
C LYS A 56 -8.11 -14.41 5.27
N VAL A 57 -8.07 -14.45 3.94
CA VAL A 57 -8.25 -15.65 3.10
C VAL A 57 -7.05 -16.60 3.13
N ARG A 58 -5.86 -16.13 3.51
CA ARG A 58 -4.64 -16.95 3.73
C ARG A 58 -4.35 -17.18 5.22
N CYS A 59 -5.28 -16.84 6.11
CA CYS A 59 -5.04 -16.92 7.56
C CYS A 59 -5.25 -18.33 8.10
N THR A 60 -4.15 -19.06 8.27
CA THR A 60 -4.09 -20.41 8.88
C THR A 60 -4.38 -20.42 10.38
N THR A 61 -4.39 -19.26 11.05
CA THR A 61 -4.76 -19.14 12.46
C THR A 61 -6.25 -19.45 12.67
N ASN A 62 -6.54 -20.73 12.93
CA ASN A 62 -7.79 -21.15 13.52
C ASN A 62 -7.90 -20.53 14.92
N LEU A 63 -9.00 -19.82 15.21
CA LEU A 63 -9.23 -19.19 16.51
C LEU A 63 -9.35 -20.20 17.67
N ASN A 64 -9.42 -21.50 17.34
CA ASN A 64 -9.55 -22.63 18.25
C ASN A 64 -8.29 -23.54 18.27
N HIS A 65 -7.28 -23.29 17.44
CA HIS A 65 -6.03 -24.06 17.43
C HIS A 65 -4.81 -23.13 17.41
N THR A 66 -4.20 -22.96 18.57
CA THR A 66 -2.78 -22.59 18.70
C THR A 66 -1.93 -23.84 18.99
N PRO A 67 -0.62 -23.78 18.72
CA PRO A 67 0.34 -24.68 19.36
C PRO A 67 0.20 -24.62 20.88
N LYS A 68 0.45 -25.74 21.58
CA LYS A 68 0.32 -25.83 23.05
C LYS A 68 1.22 -24.80 23.76
N GLY A 69 0.62 -23.72 24.28
CA GLY A 69 1.29 -22.69 25.06
C GLY A 69 0.75 -21.30 24.76
N ASP A 70 0.61 -20.97 23.48
CA ASP A 70 0.16 -19.63 23.05
C ASP A 70 -1.35 -19.45 23.15
N LYS A 71 -1.76 -18.26 23.59
CA LYS A 71 -3.12 -17.76 23.35
C LYS A 71 -3.20 -17.25 21.91
N PRO A 72 -4.23 -17.58 21.11
CA PRO A 72 -4.35 -17.06 19.75
C PRO A 72 -4.43 -15.54 19.80
N LYS A 73 -3.40 -14.84 19.29
CA LYS A 73 -3.44 -13.38 19.08
C LYS A 73 -4.62 -13.11 18.13
N LYS A 74 -5.65 -12.46 18.64
CA LYS A 74 -6.83 -12.05 17.87
C LYS A 74 -6.60 -10.64 17.36
N ALA A 75 -7.12 -10.33 16.18
CA ALA A 75 -7.23 -8.94 15.72
C ALA A 75 -8.08 -8.11 16.70
N LEU A 76 -7.83 -6.78 16.78
CA LEU A 76 -8.76 -5.87 17.42
C LEU A 76 -10.14 -5.92 16.72
N PRO A 77 -11.25 -5.61 17.43
CA PRO A 77 -12.60 -5.57 16.86
C PRO A 77 -12.68 -4.68 15.62
N TYR A 78 -13.51 -5.03 14.64
CA TYR A 78 -13.62 -4.28 13.38
C TYR A 78 -13.91 -2.77 13.54
N PRO A 79 -14.69 -2.29 14.54
CA PRO A 79 -14.83 -0.86 14.83
C PRO A 79 -13.52 -0.12 15.14
N ASP A 80 -12.44 -0.81 15.51
CA ASP A 80 -11.13 -0.25 15.85
C ASP A 80 -10.13 -0.27 14.68
N TRP A 81 -10.58 -0.72 13.51
CA TRP A 81 -9.81 -0.64 12.27
C TRP A 81 -10.02 0.72 11.59
N ARG A 82 -8.96 1.25 10.97
CA ARG A 82 -8.95 2.54 10.28
C ARG A 82 -8.37 2.36 8.89
N ARG A 83 -8.93 3.04 7.91
CA ARG A 83 -8.35 3.13 6.56
C ARG A 83 -7.27 4.23 6.57
N VAL A 84 -6.14 3.98 5.93
CA VAL A 84 -4.99 4.91 5.90
C VAL A 84 -4.61 5.31 4.47
N GLN A 85 -3.71 6.29 4.33
CA GLN A 85 -3.37 6.89 3.03
C GLN A 85 -2.86 5.90 1.96
N ASN A 86 -2.21 4.79 2.34
CA ASN A 86 -1.82 3.72 1.40
C ASN A 86 -3.01 2.87 0.88
N GLY A 87 -4.25 3.25 1.21
CA GLY A 87 -5.50 2.60 0.80
C GLY A 87 -5.91 1.42 1.68
N LYS A 88 -4.98 0.81 2.42
CA LYS A 88 -5.19 -0.37 3.27
C LYS A 88 -5.88 -0.01 4.59
N LYS A 89 -6.20 -1.04 5.38
CA LYS A 89 -6.83 -0.91 6.70
C LYS A 89 -5.99 -1.62 7.75
N TYR A 90 -5.84 -0.98 8.89
CA TYR A 90 -5.05 -1.45 10.03
C TYR A 90 -5.82 -1.22 11.32
N SER A 91 -5.47 -1.97 12.36
CA SER A 91 -6.00 -1.76 13.72
C SER A 91 -5.30 -0.57 14.40
N ILE A 92 -6.02 0.13 15.29
CA ILE A 92 -5.57 1.40 15.88
C ILE A 92 -4.29 1.29 16.72
N ASP A 93 -4.03 0.14 17.33
CA ASP A 93 -2.83 -0.18 18.12
C ASP A 93 -1.55 -0.10 17.29
N VAL A 94 -1.54 -0.63 16.06
CA VAL A 94 -0.37 -0.59 15.17
C VAL A 94 -0.21 0.74 14.42
N LEU A 95 -1.19 1.65 14.48
CA LEU A 95 -1.15 2.94 13.81
C LEU A 95 -0.58 4.08 14.66
N ASN A 96 -0.62 3.97 16.00
CA ASN A 96 0.00 4.94 16.90
C ASN A 96 0.47 4.24 18.17
N MET A 97 1.61 3.56 18.07
CA MET A 97 2.22 2.81 19.17
C MET A 97 2.88 3.75 20.18
N SER A 98 3.01 3.32 21.45
CA SER A 98 3.89 4.02 22.39
C SER A 98 5.36 3.82 21.96
N PRO A 99 6.30 4.72 22.34
CA PRO A 99 7.71 4.54 22.05
C PRO A 99 8.29 3.21 22.56
N ARG A 100 7.77 2.70 23.70
CA ARG A 100 8.15 1.42 24.28
C ARG A 100 7.69 0.24 23.41
N ASP A 101 6.44 0.27 22.95
CA ASP A 101 5.88 -0.81 22.14
C ASP A 101 6.47 -0.81 20.73
N LEU A 102 6.77 0.38 20.19
CA LEU A 102 7.45 0.54 18.91
C LEU A 102 8.89 0.02 18.97
N ALA A 103 9.64 0.33 20.04
CA ALA A 103 10.98 -0.24 20.25
C ALA A 103 10.94 -1.77 20.36
N LYS A 104 9.93 -2.33 21.05
CA LYS A 104 9.72 -3.80 21.12
C LYS A 104 9.41 -4.42 19.77
N ALA A 105 8.54 -3.80 18.97
CA ALA A 105 8.20 -4.28 17.63
C ALA A 105 9.35 -4.16 16.62
N VAL A 106 10.24 -3.17 16.77
CA VAL A 106 11.48 -3.07 15.99
C VAL A 106 12.45 -4.19 16.39
N ALA A 107 12.61 -4.48 17.68
CA ALA A 107 13.43 -5.60 18.14
C ALA A 107 12.90 -6.96 17.65
N GLU A 108 11.59 -7.21 17.78
CA GLU A 108 10.94 -8.43 17.25
C GLU A 108 11.11 -8.59 15.72
N TYR A 109 11.16 -7.50 14.96
CA TYR A 109 11.33 -7.57 13.50
C TYR A 109 12.76 -7.95 13.08
N HIS A 110 13.77 -7.48 13.81
CA HIS A 110 15.17 -7.74 13.46
C HIS A 110 15.67 -9.15 13.85
N ASP A 111 15.04 -9.79 14.84
CA ASP A 111 15.39 -11.16 15.28
C ASP A 111 14.96 -12.23 14.25
N ASP A 112 13.85 -11.99 13.54
CA ASP A 112 13.33 -12.86 12.46
C ASP A 112 14.02 -12.61 11.10
N THR A 113 14.78 -11.51 10.92
CA THR A 113 15.52 -11.26 9.67
C THR A 113 16.85 -12.03 9.66
N PRO A 114 17.09 -12.97 8.72
CA PRO A 114 18.38 -13.64 8.63
C PRO A 114 19.46 -12.62 8.27
N VAL A 115 20.46 -12.47 9.14
CA VAL A 115 21.65 -11.68 8.85
C VAL A 115 22.46 -12.41 7.77
N ILE A 116 22.21 -12.05 6.52
CA ILE A 116 23.01 -12.51 5.38
C ILE A 116 24.37 -11.82 5.50
N SER A 117 25.32 -12.48 6.16
CA SER A 117 26.69 -12.02 6.33
C SER A 117 27.46 -12.18 5.03
N MET A 118 27.19 -11.30 4.05
CA MET A 118 27.95 -11.24 2.81
C MET A 118 29.42 -10.90 3.10
N THR A 119 30.32 -11.65 2.49
CA THR A 119 31.75 -11.38 2.53
C THR A 119 32.09 -10.15 1.68
N ILE A 120 33.25 -9.54 1.93
CA ILE A 120 33.74 -8.40 1.14
C ILE A 120 33.92 -8.78 -0.34
N GLU A 121 34.25 -10.05 -0.61
CA GLU A 121 34.39 -10.60 -1.96
C GLU A 121 33.04 -10.68 -2.71
N GLU A 122 31.96 -11.05 -2.02
CA GLU A 122 30.61 -11.06 -2.60
C GLU A 122 30.06 -9.64 -2.84
N VAL A 123 30.42 -8.67 -2.00
CA VAL A 123 30.11 -7.24 -2.24
C VAL A 123 30.85 -6.73 -3.46
N ALA A 124 32.16 -6.99 -3.58
CA ALA A 124 32.95 -6.63 -4.75
C ALA A 124 32.45 -7.31 -6.04
N ALA A 125 31.88 -8.52 -5.95
CA ALA A 125 31.25 -9.20 -7.07
C ALA A 125 29.95 -8.51 -7.54
N LEU A 126 29.16 -7.92 -6.62
CA LEU A 126 27.99 -7.11 -6.98
C LEU A 126 28.41 -5.79 -7.65
N ASP A 127 29.40 -5.08 -7.11
CA ASP A 127 29.96 -3.86 -7.72
C ASP A 127 30.46 -4.13 -9.14
N ALA A 128 31.11 -5.28 -9.38
CA ALA A 128 31.57 -5.71 -10.69
C ALA A 128 30.42 -6.00 -11.68
N ILE A 129 29.27 -6.50 -11.20
CA ILE A 129 28.08 -6.73 -12.02
C ILE A 129 27.39 -5.40 -12.39
N GLU A 130 27.31 -4.44 -11.47
CA GLU A 130 26.77 -3.11 -11.76
C GLU A 130 27.67 -2.34 -12.75
N ALA A 131 28.99 -2.40 -12.56
CA ALA A 131 29.98 -1.85 -13.50
C ALA A 131 29.95 -2.52 -14.89
N ALA A 132 29.50 -3.78 -14.98
CA ALA A 132 29.36 -4.53 -16.24
C ALA A 132 27.98 -4.36 -16.91
N GLY A 133 27.12 -3.47 -16.41
CA GLY A 133 25.75 -3.26 -16.89
C GLY A 133 25.64 -3.07 -18.42
N PRO A 134 24.72 -3.78 -19.11
CA PRO A 134 24.67 -3.79 -20.56
C PRO A 134 24.19 -2.44 -21.12
N LYS A 135 24.99 -1.86 -22.04
CA LYS A 135 24.57 -0.71 -22.84
C LYS A 135 23.36 -1.10 -23.70
N THR A 136 22.16 -0.69 -23.27
CA THR A 136 20.90 -1.04 -23.94
C THR A 136 20.70 -0.18 -25.20
N SER A 137 21.55 -0.42 -26.21
CA SER A 137 21.46 0.17 -27.54
C SER A 137 21.04 -0.88 -28.57
N GLN A 138 20.25 -0.45 -29.57
CA GLN A 138 19.61 -1.27 -30.61
C GLN A 138 18.37 -2.07 -30.15
N GLY A 139 17.45 -2.35 -31.08
CA GLY A 139 16.61 -3.55 -30.96
C GLY A 139 15.16 -3.51 -31.42
N CYS A 140 14.59 -2.42 -31.93
CA CYS A 140 13.22 -2.44 -32.49
C CYS A 140 13.18 -3.20 -33.83
N GLN A 141 13.23 -4.53 -33.78
CA GLN A 141 13.23 -5.39 -34.96
C GLN A 141 11.82 -5.54 -35.53
N LYS A 142 11.65 -5.08 -36.76
CA LYS A 142 10.41 -5.18 -37.54
C LYS A 142 10.23 -6.63 -38.02
N HIS A 143 9.24 -7.33 -37.48
CA HIS A 143 8.76 -8.60 -38.08
C HIS A 143 7.53 -8.35 -38.96
N SER A 144 7.78 -8.08 -40.24
CA SER A 144 6.74 -7.91 -41.25
C SER A 144 6.38 -9.25 -41.90
N LYS A 145 5.10 -9.65 -41.85
CA LYS A 145 4.41 -10.45 -42.88
C LYS A 145 2.89 -10.38 -42.70
N ALA A 146 2.16 -10.36 -43.82
CA ALA A 146 0.70 -10.44 -43.89
C ALA A 146 0.24 -11.93 -43.80
N ASP A 147 -1.05 -12.32 -43.79
CA ASP A 147 -2.33 -11.65 -44.06
C ASP A 147 -3.48 -12.46 -43.37
N THR A 148 -4.81 -12.22 -43.37
CA THR A 148 -5.74 -11.31 -44.09
C THR A 148 -7.00 -11.06 -43.22
N GLY A 149 -7.77 -9.99 -43.46
CA GLY A 149 -9.24 -10.08 -43.49
C GLY A 149 -10.11 -9.24 -42.52
N SER A 150 -11.13 -8.59 -43.10
CA SER A 150 -12.45 -8.25 -42.52
C SER A 150 -12.58 -7.26 -41.34
N GLN A 151 -12.48 -5.98 -41.68
CA GLN A 151 -13.49 -4.91 -41.49
C GLN A 151 -14.51 -4.99 -40.31
N ASN A 152 -14.54 -3.91 -39.50
CA ASN A 152 -15.71 -3.08 -39.12
C ASN A 152 -15.30 -2.11 -37.97
N HIS A 153 -15.89 -0.93 -37.71
CA HIS A 153 -16.59 0.11 -38.48
C HIS A 153 -16.80 1.30 -37.49
N SER A 154 -16.91 2.57 -37.96
CA SER A 154 -17.16 3.79 -37.13
C SER A 154 -16.02 4.22 -36.17
N GLN A 155 -15.52 5.46 -36.17
CA GLN A 155 -16.12 6.79 -35.86
C GLN A 155 -16.36 7.03 -34.35
N ALA A 156 -16.04 8.20 -33.75
CA ALA A 156 -15.34 9.41 -34.24
C ALA A 156 -14.86 10.30 -33.06
N GLU A 157 -14.51 11.56 -33.34
CA GLU A 157 -14.31 12.71 -32.44
C GLU A 157 -13.10 12.70 -31.47
N GLU A 158 -11.96 13.18 -31.98
CA GLU A 158 -10.91 13.80 -31.16
C GLU A 158 -11.23 15.29 -30.94
N SER A 159 -11.10 15.82 -29.73
CA SER A 159 -11.36 17.24 -29.43
C SER A 159 -10.39 17.82 -28.38
N PRO A 160 -9.45 18.69 -28.76
CA PRO A 160 -8.48 19.29 -27.84
C PRO A 160 -9.04 20.56 -27.18
N ALA A 161 -9.38 20.48 -25.89
CA ALA A 161 -9.73 21.66 -25.10
C ALA A 161 -8.47 22.45 -24.70
N ALA A 162 -8.40 23.73 -25.10
CA ALA A 162 -7.23 24.58 -24.89
C ALA A 162 -7.05 25.05 -23.43
N ILE A 163 -5.80 25.34 -23.06
CA ILE A 163 -5.42 25.96 -21.79
C ILE A 163 -5.44 27.49 -21.96
N PRO A 164 -6.30 28.25 -21.26
CA PRO A 164 -6.15 29.70 -21.16
C PRO A 164 -5.01 30.07 -20.18
N PRO A 165 -4.29 31.17 -20.41
CA PRO A 165 -3.13 31.55 -19.60
C PRO A 165 -3.51 32.13 -18.23
N VAL A 166 -2.50 32.23 -17.35
CA VAL A 166 -2.57 33.00 -16.12
C VAL A 166 -2.41 34.49 -16.40
N GLU A 167 -3.21 35.34 -15.74
CA GLU A 167 -2.91 36.75 -15.53
C GLU A 167 -2.69 37.06 -14.05
N SER A 168 -1.96 38.13 -13.79
CA SER A 168 -1.50 38.55 -12.45
C SER A 168 -1.99 39.96 -12.12
N ALA A 169 -1.71 40.42 -10.90
CA ALA A 169 -2.02 41.76 -10.38
C ALA A 169 -3.53 41.96 -10.05
N VAL A 170 -3.95 42.96 -9.28
CA VAL A 170 -3.25 44.17 -8.78
C VAL A 170 -3.40 44.29 -7.24
N LEU A 171 -2.42 44.94 -6.57
CA LEU A 171 -2.55 45.39 -5.18
C LEU A 171 -3.40 46.67 -5.10
N GLN A 172 -4.38 46.71 -4.21
CA GLN A 172 -4.75 47.89 -3.41
C GLN A 172 -5.58 47.50 -2.20
#